data_AF-A0A855XB33-F1
#
_entry.id   AF-A0A855XB33-F1
#
_cell.length_a   1.000
_cell.length_b   1.000
_cell.length_c   1.000
_cell.angle_alpha   90.00
_cell.angle_beta   90.00
_cell.angle_gamma   90.00
#
_symmetry.space_group_name_H-M   'P 1'
#
loop_
_entity.id
_entity.type
_entity.pdbx_description
1 polymer ?
#
loop_
_entity_poly.entity_id
_entity_poly.type
_entity_poly.pdbx_seq_one_letter_code
_entity_poly.pdbx_strand_id
1 'polypeptide(L)'
;MKRKEGLTYQTKSDRKIVRYATKARMAKVNPKNIKIYERYLKSRIIHNSDVKDTTYKVYHSYMNIFMCYIAEEWDNFYLLDEDMLEDEMIDVMEGYMAFLADECGNGKKVINTKLSAVSSFYLWATKRGMIRSHPFDGKLDRIKNAQDEKKISVHFLHEDKINQIYKTLEEEAEP
;
A
#
# COMPACT_ATOMS: atom_id res chain seq x y z
N MET A 1 9.46 1.06 37.25
CA MET A 1 8.99 1.71 36.00
C MET A 1 7.67 2.41 36.30
N LYS A 2 7.57 3.75 36.21
CA LYS A 2 6.33 4.46 36.57
C LYS A 2 5.21 4.10 35.58
N ARG A 3 4.02 3.76 36.10
CA ARG A 3 2.82 3.48 35.30
C ARG A 3 2.48 4.71 34.46
N LYS A 4 2.24 4.54 33.16
CA LYS A 4 1.48 5.50 32.35
C LYS A 4 0.06 4.98 32.24
N GLU A 5 -0.76 5.28 33.25
CA GLU A 5 -2.21 5.11 33.17
C GLU A 5 -2.75 6.19 32.21
N GLY A 6 -3.57 5.80 31.22
CA GLY A 6 -4.25 6.73 30.30
C GLY A 6 -3.81 6.71 28.82
N LEU A 7 -3.38 5.58 28.27
CA LEU A 7 -3.12 5.48 26.82
C LEU A 7 -4.44 5.39 26.03
N THR A 8 -4.99 6.55 25.65
CA THR A 8 -6.14 6.68 24.75
C THR A 8 -5.72 6.51 23.28
N TYR A 9 -5.32 5.30 22.89
CA TYR A 9 -5.04 4.97 21.47
C TYR A 9 -6.23 4.28 20.78
N GLN A 10 -7.45 4.71 21.08
CA GLN A 10 -8.63 4.23 20.37
C GLN A 10 -8.96 5.24 19.27
N THR A 11 -8.85 4.84 18.01
CA THR A 11 -9.67 5.47 16.97
C THR A 11 -11.13 5.28 17.38
N LYS A 12 -11.88 6.37 17.53
CA LYS A 12 -13.27 6.36 17.99
C LYS A 12 -14.24 5.58 17.08
N SER A 13 -13.79 5.13 15.91
CA SER A 13 -14.61 4.44 14.90
C SER A 13 -13.90 3.21 14.33
N ASP A 14 -14.69 2.23 13.90
CA ASP A 14 -14.19 1.07 13.16
C ASP A 14 -13.45 1.48 11.90
N ARG A 15 -12.41 0.71 11.56
CA ARG A 15 -11.58 0.97 10.38
C ARG A 15 -12.41 0.73 9.11
N LYS A 16 -12.59 1.77 8.28
CA LYS A 16 -13.13 1.64 6.91
C LYS A 16 -12.15 0.81 6.07
N ILE A 17 -12.51 -0.44 5.75
CA ILE A 17 -11.75 -1.29 4.82
C ILE A 17 -12.49 -1.32 3.50
N VAL A 18 -11.98 -0.59 2.50
CA VAL A 18 -12.57 -0.54 1.17
C VAL A 18 -11.80 -1.43 0.21
N ARG A 19 -12.49 -2.41 -0.38
CA ARG A 19 -11.97 -3.17 -1.53
C ARG A 19 -12.22 -2.39 -2.81
N TYR A 20 -11.28 -1.52 -3.18
CA TYR A 20 -11.48 -0.63 -4.32
C TYR A 20 -11.39 -1.31 -5.68
N ALA A 21 -10.33 -2.09 -5.91
CA ALA A 21 -10.09 -2.82 -7.16
C ALA A 21 -11.03 -4.05 -7.30
N THR A 22 -12.30 -3.78 -7.60
CA THR A 22 -13.32 -4.79 -7.91
C THR A 22 -13.19 -5.27 -9.34
N LYS A 23 -13.80 -6.43 -9.67
CA LYS A 23 -13.82 -6.94 -11.04
C LYS A 23 -14.42 -5.92 -12.03
N ALA A 24 -15.47 -5.21 -11.62
CA ALA A 24 -16.14 -4.21 -12.44
C ALA A 24 -15.22 -3.00 -12.75
N ARG A 25 -14.49 -2.50 -11.75
CA ARG A 25 -13.53 -1.40 -11.98
C ARG A 25 -12.33 -1.85 -12.80
N MET A 26 -11.79 -3.04 -12.51
CA MET A 26 -10.67 -3.59 -13.28
C MET A 26 -11.00 -3.79 -14.76
N ALA A 27 -12.27 -4.06 -15.11
CA ALA A 27 -12.69 -4.18 -16.50
C ALA A 27 -12.59 -2.86 -17.28
N LYS A 28 -12.56 -1.70 -16.59
CA LYS A 28 -12.39 -0.39 -17.21
C LYS A 28 -10.92 0.00 -17.39
N VAL A 29 -10.00 -0.67 -16.71
CA VAL A 29 -8.57 -0.34 -16.74
C VAL A 29 -8.02 -0.55 -18.15
N ASN A 30 -7.17 0.39 -18.60
CA ASN A 30 -6.49 0.32 -19.88
C ASN A 30 -5.75 -1.02 -20.04
N PRO A 31 -6.10 -1.85 -21.04
CA PRO A 31 -5.48 -3.16 -21.22
C PRO A 31 -3.97 -3.10 -21.45
N LYS A 32 -3.46 -2.00 -22.01
CA LYS A 32 -2.01 -1.79 -22.18
C LYS A 32 -1.30 -1.65 -20.83
N ASN A 33 -1.95 -1.02 -19.85
CA ASN A 33 -1.43 -0.86 -18.48
C ASN A 33 -1.32 -2.20 -17.77
N ILE A 34 -2.35 -3.04 -17.89
CA ILE A 34 -2.34 -4.41 -17.35
C ILE A 34 -1.15 -5.19 -17.94
N LYS A 35 -1.03 -5.18 -19.27
CA LYS A 35 0.02 -5.91 -19.99
C LYS A 35 1.44 -5.46 -19.60
N ILE A 36 1.69 -4.16 -19.51
CA ILE A 36 3.03 -3.65 -19.16
C ILE A 36 3.37 -3.94 -17.69
N TYR A 37 2.38 -3.86 -16.80
CA TYR A 37 2.59 -4.17 -15.39
C TYR A 37 2.81 -5.66 -15.14
N GLU A 38 2.13 -6.55 -15.87
CA GLU A 38 2.44 -7.98 -15.85
C GLU A 38 3.87 -8.26 -16.32
N ARG A 39 4.38 -7.52 -17.33
CA ARG A 39 5.78 -7.63 -17.77
C ARG A 39 6.74 -7.22 -16.66
N TYR A 40 6.43 -6.16 -15.92
CA TYR A 40 7.17 -5.75 -14.73
C TYR A 40 7.19 -6.87 -13.68
N LEU A 41 6.03 -7.40 -13.29
CA LEU A 41 5.94 -8.46 -12.28
C LEU A 41 6.72 -9.71 -12.68
N LYS A 42 6.58 -10.18 -13.93
CA LYS A 42 7.34 -11.32 -14.44
C LYS A 42 8.84 -11.07 -14.33
N SER A 43 9.31 -9.89 -14.76
CA SER A 43 10.73 -9.51 -14.63
C SER A 43 11.19 -9.53 -13.17
N ARG A 44 10.39 -9.01 -12.24
CA ARG A 44 10.74 -8.93 -10.82
C ARG A 44 10.74 -10.28 -10.11
N ILE A 45 9.81 -11.17 -10.46
CA ILE A 45 9.73 -12.55 -9.95
C ILE A 45 10.93 -13.36 -10.40
N ILE A 46 11.36 -13.23 -11.67
CA ILE A 46 12.55 -13.92 -12.18
C ILE A 46 13.80 -13.54 -11.37
N HIS A 47 13.93 -12.28 -10.97
CA HIS A 47 15.07 -11.81 -10.18
C HIS A 47 14.97 -12.15 -8.68
N ASN A 48 13.79 -12.47 -8.16
CA ASN A 48 13.59 -12.82 -6.75
C ASN A 48 12.31 -13.65 -6.60
N SER A 49 12.44 -14.97 -6.75
CA SER A 49 11.33 -15.91 -6.68
C SER A 49 10.72 -16.02 -5.29
N ASP A 50 11.54 -15.84 -4.26
CA ASP A 50 11.20 -16.17 -2.87
C ASP A 50 10.16 -15.20 -2.28
N VAL A 51 10.05 -14.00 -2.85
CA VAL A 51 9.08 -12.97 -2.43
C VAL A 51 7.87 -12.84 -3.36
N LYS A 52 7.69 -13.80 -4.29
CA LYS A 52 6.58 -13.83 -5.25
C LYS A 52 5.21 -13.76 -4.59
N ASP A 53 4.96 -14.67 -3.65
CA ASP A 53 3.62 -14.84 -3.05
C ASP A 53 3.34 -13.84 -1.92
N THR A 54 4.34 -13.05 -1.53
CA THR A 54 4.25 -12.02 -0.50
C THR A 54 4.30 -10.62 -1.12
N THR A 55 5.50 -10.11 -1.41
CA THR A 55 5.75 -8.73 -1.85
C THR A 55 5.08 -8.44 -3.19
N TYR A 56 5.30 -9.30 -4.20
CA TYR A 56 4.78 -9.04 -5.53
C TYR A 56 3.26 -9.24 -5.63
N LYS A 57 2.68 -10.15 -4.85
CA LYS A 57 1.23 -10.27 -4.69
C LYS A 57 0.61 -9.00 -4.11
N VAL A 58 1.23 -8.44 -3.07
CA VAL A 58 0.78 -7.18 -2.44
C VAL A 58 0.95 -6.00 -3.38
N TYR A 59 2.10 -5.88 -4.06
CA TYR A 59 2.34 -4.81 -5.03
C TYR A 59 1.38 -4.87 -6.21
N HIS A 60 1.02 -6.07 -6.68
CA HIS A 60 0.00 -6.25 -7.70
C HIS A 60 -1.37 -5.72 -7.24
N SER A 61 -1.77 -6.06 -6.02
CA SER A 61 -2.99 -5.52 -5.43
C SER A 61 -2.96 -3.99 -5.32
N TYR A 62 -1.84 -3.40 -4.90
CA TYR A 62 -1.70 -1.94 -4.78
C TYR A 62 -1.71 -1.22 -6.13
N MET A 63 -1.05 -1.78 -7.14
CA MET A 63 -1.08 -1.22 -8.48
C MET A 63 -2.47 -1.30 -9.12
N ASN A 64 -3.22 -2.37 -8.86
CA ASN A 64 -4.60 -2.47 -9.34
C ASN A 64 -5.49 -1.35 -8.79
N ILE A 65 -5.27 -0.93 -7.54
CA ILE A 65 -5.99 0.22 -6.97
C ILE A 65 -5.62 1.51 -7.71
N PHE A 66 -4.32 1.73 -7.97
CA PHE A 66 -3.85 2.90 -8.72
C PHE A 66 -4.40 2.92 -10.15
N MET A 67 -4.36 1.78 -10.85
CA MET A 67 -4.89 1.66 -12.21
C MET A 67 -6.41 1.89 -12.27
N CYS A 68 -7.18 1.40 -11.28
CA CYS A 68 -8.60 1.74 -11.18
C CYS A 68 -8.83 3.23 -10.92
N TYR A 69 -8.01 3.85 -10.07
CA TYR A 69 -8.11 5.28 -9.76
C TYR A 69 -7.87 6.13 -11.01
N ILE A 70 -6.77 5.91 -11.75
CA ILE A 70 -6.51 6.67 -12.98
C ILE A 70 -7.53 6.37 -14.08
N ALA A 71 -8.15 5.18 -14.07
CA ALA A 71 -9.21 4.85 -15.02
C ALA A 71 -10.53 5.59 -14.75
N GLU A 72 -10.77 6.02 -13.51
CA GLU A 72 -11.98 6.73 -13.11
C GLU A 72 -11.78 8.26 -13.07
N GLU A 73 -10.59 8.72 -12.70
CA GLU A 73 -10.32 10.14 -12.40
C GLU A 73 -9.36 10.83 -13.38
N TRP A 74 -8.64 10.09 -14.24
CA TRP A 74 -7.55 10.61 -15.07
C TRP A 74 -7.53 10.04 -16.50
N ASP A 75 -8.72 9.87 -17.10
CA ASP A 75 -8.88 9.43 -18.50
C ASP A 75 -8.16 8.12 -18.88
N ASN A 76 -7.80 7.30 -17.89
CA ASN A 76 -7.22 5.99 -18.09
C ASN A 76 -5.94 5.98 -18.94
N PHE A 77 -5.12 7.02 -18.78
CA PHE A 77 -3.89 7.22 -19.55
C PHE A 77 -2.96 6.00 -19.52
N TYR A 78 -2.12 5.87 -20.54
CA TYR A 78 -1.14 4.79 -20.60
C TYR A 78 0.01 5.05 -19.62
N LEU A 79 0.37 4.07 -18.78
CA LEU A 79 1.35 4.25 -17.71
C LEU A 79 2.75 4.69 -18.15
N LEU A 80 3.08 4.59 -19.44
CA LEU A 80 4.36 5.02 -20.02
C LEU A 80 4.17 6.15 -21.05
N ASP A 81 3.07 6.89 -20.99
CA ASP A 81 2.84 8.09 -21.79
C ASP A 81 3.73 9.22 -21.27
N GLU A 82 4.83 9.53 -21.97
CA GLU A 82 5.84 10.47 -21.45
C GLU A 82 5.30 11.88 -21.25
N ASP A 83 4.42 12.36 -22.14
CA ASP A 83 3.86 13.71 -22.05
C ASP A 83 2.99 13.82 -20.77
N MET A 84 2.10 12.85 -20.56
CA MET A 84 1.30 12.76 -19.32
C MET A 84 2.22 12.69 -18.08
N LEU A 85 3.24 11.84 -18.14
CA LEU A 85 4.13 11.59 -17.02
C LEU A 85 4.97 12.82 -16.63
N GLU A 86 5.30 13.67 -17.60
CA GLU A 86 6.04 14.91 -17.38
C GLU A 86 5.14 16.03 -16.86
N ASP A 87 3.95 16.17 -17.43
CA ASP A 87 3.07 17.32 -17.19
C ASP A 87 2.22 17.18 -15.92
N GLU A 88 1.62 15.99 -15.68
CA GLU A 88 0.48 15.87 -14.74
C GLU A 88 0.74 14.86 -13.60
N MET A 89 1.80 14.05 -13.67
CA MET A 89 1.97 12.91 -12.76
C MET A 89 2.13 13.29 -11.27
N ILE A 90 2.58 14.52 -10.97
CA ILE A 90 2.62 15.01 -9.58
C ILE A 90 1.20 15.16 -9.05
N ASP A 91 0.34 15.85 -9.80
CA ASP A 91 -1.07 16.07 -9.44
C ASP A 91 -1.84 14.74 -9.37
N VAL A 92 -1.58 13.82 -10.29
CA VAL A 92 -2.11 12.44 -10.24
C VAL A 92 -1.78 11.76 -8.92
N MET A 93 -0.53 11.88 -8.47
CA MET A 93 -0.07 11.19 -7.26
C MET A 93 -0.56 11.88 -5.99
N GLU A 94 -0.66 13.20 -5.96
CA GLU A 94 -1.26 13.95 -4.84
C GLU A 94 -2.77 13.66 -4.72
N GLY A 95 -3.49 13.65 -5.85
CA GLY A 95 -4.89 13.22 -5.92
C GLY A 95 -5.06 11.77 -5.47
N TYR A 96 -4.16 10.88 -5.88
CA TYR A 96 -4.18 9.49 -5.43
C TYR A 96 -3.94 9.36 -3.92
N MET A 97 -3.06 10.19 -3.33
CA MET A 97 -2.83 10.22 -1.89
C MET A 97 -4.07 10.65 -1.12
N ALA A 98 -4.76 11.69 -1.58
CA ALA A 98 -6.01 12.16 -0.99
C ALA A 98 -7.10 11.08 -1.09
N PHE A 99 -7.29 10.50 -2.27
CA PHE A 99 -8.20 9.38 -2.50
C PHE A 99 -7.92 8.19 -1.56
N LEU A 100 -6.65 7.82 -1.37
CA LEU A 100 -6.30 6.72 -0.48
C LEU A 100 -6.62 7.04 0.99
N ALA A 101 -6.46 8.29 1.41
CA ALA A 101 -6.77 8.74 2.76
C ALA A 101 -8.29 8.78 3.00
N ASP A 102 -9.01 9.49 2.14
CA ASP A 102 -10.40 9.90 2.40
C ASP A 102 -11.39 8.81 1.96
N GLU A 103 -11.23 8.29 0.75
CA GLU A 103 -12.13 7.28 0.20
C GLU A 103 -11.78 5.89 0.70
N CYS A 104 -10.49 5.53 0.69
CA CYS A 104 -10.05 4.20 1.12
C CYS A 104 -9.78 4.07 2.63
N GLY A 105 -9.81 5.17 3.40
CA GLY A 105 -9.57 5.17 4.84
C GLY A 105 -8.16 4.71 5.25
N ASN A 106 -7.17 4.85 4.37
CA ASN A 106 -5.82 4.33 4.63
C ASN A 106 -5.03 5.21 5.59
N GLY A 107 -4.20 4.58 6.43
CA GLY A 107 -3.24 5.30 7.26
C GLY A 107 -2.00 5.74 6.48
N LYS A 108 -1.28 6.71 7.04
CA LYS A 108 -0.08 7.31 6.44
C LYS A 108 0.94 6.25 6.00
N LYS A 109 1.18 5.25 6.85
CA LYS A 109 2.11 4.15 6.53
C LYS A 109 1.65 3.34 5.32
N VAL A 110 0.36 3.01 5.25
CA VAL A 110 -0.21 2.23 4.15
C VAL A 110 -0.18 3.03 2.84
N ILE A 111 -0.50 4.34 2.90
CA ILE A 111 -0.42 5.22 1.74
C ILE A 111 1.01 5.24 1.21
N ASN A 112 2.00 5.50 2.06
CA ASN A 112 3.41 5.48 1.65
C ASN A 112 3.84 4.15 1.03
N THR A 113 3.39 3.00 1.56
CA THR A 113 3.69 1.69 0.96
C THR A 113 3.04 1.53 -0.42
N LYS A 114 1.80 1.99 -0.62
CA LYS A 114 1.12 1.95 -1.93
C LYS A 114 1.85 2.81 -2.97
N LEU A 115 2.24 4.03 -2.59
CA LEU A 115 3.05 4.91 -3.44
C LEU A 115 4.40 4.27 -3.80
N SER A 116 5.02 3.53 -2.87
CA SER A 116 6.27 2.82 -3.14
C SER A 116 6.10 1.67 -4.14
N ALA A 117 4.94 1.01 -4.19
CA ALA A 117 4.64 0.02 -5.22
C ALA A 117 4.57 0.65 -6.63
N VAL A 118 3.89 1.79 -6.75
CA VAL A 118 3.83 2.58 -8.00
C VAL A 118 5.23 3.06 -8.41
N SER A 119 6.00 3.63 -7.47
CA SER A 119 7.37 4.07 -7.72
C SER A 119 8.30 2.93 -8.16
N SER A 120 8.16 1.74 -7.58
CA SER A 120 8.97 0.58 -7.96
C SER A 120 8.76 0.18 -9.43
N PHE A 121 7.55 0.33 -9.95
CA PHE A 121 7.26 0.13 -11.36
C PHE A 121 7.97 1.16 -12.24
N TYR A 122 7.86 2.45 -11.92
CA TYR A 122 8.51 3.51 -12.69
C TYR A 122 10.04 3.46 -12.63
N LEU A 123 10.61 3.05 -11.51
CA LEU A 123 12.04 2.77 -11.40
C LEU A 123 12.47 1.66 -12.35
N TRP A 124 11.68 0.59 -12.47
CA TRP A 124 11.95 -0.49 -13.43
C TRP A 124 11.80 -0.03 -14.88
N ALA A 125 10.77 0.78 -15.18
CA ALA A 125 10.54 1.31 -16.52
C ALA A 125 11.69 2.21 -16.98
N THR A 126 12.15 3.11 -16.10
CA THR A 126 13.30 3.98 -16.33
C THR A 126 14.58 3.16 -16.57
N LYS A 127 14.87 2.17 -15.71
CA LYS A 127 16.06 1.31 -15.85
C LYS A 127 16.11 0.51 -17.15
N ARG A 128 14.96 0.30 -17.81
CA ARG A 128 14.85 -0.37 -19.09
C ARG A 128 14.70 0.58 -20.28
N GLY A 129 14.84 1.88 -20.06
CA GLY A 129 14.74 2.91 -21.10
C GLY A 129 13.35 3.00 -21.72
N MET A 130 12.29 2.63 -20.98
CA MET A 130 10.91 2.73 -21.47
C MET A 130 10.31 4.11 -21.30
N ILE A 131 10.87 4.87 -20.36
CA ILE A 131 10.62 6.28 -20.11
C ILE A 131 11.95 6.94 -19.82
N ARG A 132 12.08 8.22 -20.15
CA ARG A 132 13.31 8.99 -19.95
C ARG A 132 13.73 9.13 -18.48
N SER A 133 12.79 9.36 -17.57
CA SER A 133 13.06 9.56 -16.15
C SER A 133 11.90 9.10 -15.26
N HIS A 134 12.19 8.83 -13.99
CA HIS A 134 11.13 8.54 -13.03
C HIS A 134 10.27 9.79 -12.82
N PRO A 135 8.94 9.72 -12.98
CA PRO A 135 8.09 10.91 -13.12
C PRO A 135 8.01 11.75 -11.85
N PHE A 136 8.02 11.11 -10.68
CA PHE A 136 7.82 11.80 -9.39
C PHE A 136 8.92 11.52 -8.33
N ASP A 137 10.05 10.92 -8.72
CA ASP A 137 11.13 10.65 -7.77
C ASP A 137 11.84 11.95 -7.41
N GLY A 138 12.04 12.21 -6.11
CA GLY A 138 12.56 13.49 -5.60
C GLY A 138 11.65 14.72 -5.81
N LYS A 139 10.48 14.55 -6.44
CA LYS A 139 9.51 15.63 -6.72
C LYS A 139 8.26 15.55 -5.85
N LEU A 140 7.77 14.32 -5.57
CA LEU A 140 6.58 14.10 -4.75
C LEU A 140 6.93 14.00 -3.27
N ASP A 141 6.32 14.86 -2.46
CA ASP A 141 6.43 14.81 -1.01
C ASP A 141 5.69 13.60 -0.43
N ARG A 142 6.40 12.77 0.34
CA ARG A 142 5.78 11.66 1.08
C ARG A 142 5.15 12.17 2.37
N ILE A 143 4.13 11.45 2.86
CA ILE A 143 3.48 11.81 4.12
C ILE A 143 4.49 11.70 5.26
N LYS A 144 4.79 12.84 5.91
CA LYS A 144 5.70 12.95 7.05
C LYS A 144 5.11 12.31 8.30
N ASN A 145 5.99 11.90 9.23
CA ASN A 145 5.63 11.33 10.53
C ASN A 145 4.71 10.09 10.41
N ALA A 146 4.85 9.32 9.33
CA ALA A 146 4.05 8.11 9.10
C ALA A 146 4.37 7.00 10.10
N GLN A 147 5.57 7.00 10.71
CA GLN A 147 5.95 6.04 11.75
C GLN A 147 5.33 6.36 13.12
N ASP A 148 4.96 7.63 13.33
CA ASP A 148 4.36 8.09 14.59
C ASP A 148 2.85 7.84 14.66
N GLU A 149 2.24 7.44 13.53
CA GLU A 149 0.82 7.14 13.46
C GLU A 149 0.48 5.81 14.16
N LYS A 150 -0.10 5.91 15.36
CA LYS A 150 -0.62 4.77 16.13
C LYS A 150 -2.13 4.62 15.90
N LYS A 151 -2.53 3.77 14.95
CA LYS A 151 -3.96 3.41 14.71
C LYS A 151 -4.40 2.12 15.42
N ILE A 152 -3.48 1.34 15.97
CA ILE A 152 -3.77 0.05 16.60
C ILE A 152 -3.39 0.15 18.07
N SER A 153 -4.30 -0.25 18.97
CA SER A 153 -3.98 -0.43 20.37
C SER A 153 -3.05 -1.63 20.52
N VAL A 154 -1.85 -1.39 21.05
CA VAL A 154 -0.93 -2.46 21.37
C VAL A 154 -1.23 -2.90 22.80
N HIS A 155 -1.84 -4.08 22.94
CA HIS A 155 -2.06 -4.71 24.23
C HIS A 155 -0.90 -5.65 24.52
N PHE A 156 -0.19 -5.40 25.61
CA PHE A 156 0.84 -6.30 26.09
C PHE A 156 0.24 -7.18 27.20
N LEU A 157 0.56 -8.46 27.18
CA LEU A 157 0.27 -9.32 28.33
C LEU A 157 1.23 -8.94 29.46
N HIS A 158 0.67 -8.69 30.64
CA HIS A 158 1.43 -8.47 31.86
C HIS A 158 1.66 -9.79 32.58
N GLU A 159 2.62 -9.82 33.49
CA GLU A 159 3.12 -11.04 34.14
C GLU A 159 2.00 -11.82 34.86
N ASP A 160 1.05 -11.12 35.47
CA ASP A 160 -0.16 -11.69 36.07
C ASP A 160 -1.04 -12.42 35.04
N LYS A 161 -1.21 -11.84 33.84
CA LYS A 161 -1.98 -12.45 32.74
C LYS A 161 -1.24 -13.62 32.10
N ILE A 162 0.09 -13.53 32.02
CA ILE A 162 0.95 -14.61 31.52
C ILE A 162 0.87 -15.81 32.47
N ASN A 163 1.00 -15.58 33.78
CA ASN A 163 0.90 -16.64 34.79
C ASN A 163 -0.50 -17.28 34.81
N GLN A 164 -1.55 -16.50 34.58
CA GLN A 164 -2.91 -17.01 34.44
C GLN A 164 -3.04 -17.96 33.24
N ILE A 165 -2.46 -17.60 32.08
CA ILE A 165 -2.45 -18.45 30.89
C ILE A 165 -1.70 -19.75 31.16
N TYR A 166 -0.51 -19.69 31.78
CA TYR A 166 0.27 -20.89 32.08
C TYR A 166 -0.47 -21.85 33.01
N LYS A 167 -1.08 -21.33 34.08
CA LYS A 167 -1.82 -22.15 35.03
C LYS A 167 -3.00 -22.87 34.37
N THR A 168 -3.77 -22.19 33.54
CA THR A 168 -4.89 -22.80 32.82
C THR A 168 -4.43 -23.86 31.82
N LEU A 169 -3.29 -23.64 31.14
CA LEU A 169 -2.72 -24.64 30.23
C LEU A 169 -2.20 -25.88 30.96
N GLU A 170 -1.68 -25.74 32.19
CA GLU A 170 -1.28 -26.87 33.03
C GLU A 170 -2.50 -27.67 33.52
N GLU A 171 -3.57 -26.99 33.95
CA GLU A 171 -4.82 -27.62 34.40
C GLU A 171 -5.55 -28.39 33.27
N GLU A 172 -5.43 -27.95 32.01
CA GLU A 172 -5.99 -28.66 30.84
C GLU A 172 -5.08 -29.78 30.31
N ALA A 173 -3.82 -29.82 30.72
CA ALA A 173 -2.86 -30.85 30.33
C ALA A 173 -2.86 -32.06 31.27
N GLU A 174 -3.51 -31.97 32.43
CA GLU A 174 -3.79 -33.14 33.27
C GLU A 174 -5.00 -33.93 32.68
N PRO A 175 -4.85 -35.26 32.47
CA PRO A 175 -5.81 -36.10 31.76
C PRO A 175 -7.15 -36.34 32.49
#